data_AF-A0A317ZA69-F1
#
_entry.id   AF-A0A317ZA69-F1
#
_cell.length_a   1.000
_cell.length_b   1.000
_cell.length_c   1.000
_cell.angle_alpha   90.00
_cell.angle_beta   90.00
_cell.angle_gamma   90.00
#
_symmetry.space_group_name_H-M   'P 1'
#
loop_
_entity.id
_entity.type
_entity.pdbx_description
1 polymer ?
#
loop_
_entity_poly.entity_id
_entity_poly.type
_entity_poly.pdbx_seq_one_letter_code
_entity_poly.pdbx_strand_id
1 'polypeptide(L)'
;AAKAVNYFNAGTIEFIYDLDEDQFYFMEMNTRIQVEHPVTEMVTGVDLVKQQIKVAMGEKLPYTQDDIQIQGHAIEFRINAENPYKNFMPSPGKVEQYLTPGGFGVRIDSACYTNYVIPPYYDSMVAKLIVHQPTREEAIMSGLRALSEFVVLGIDTTIPFHIRLLNHPVFNQGFFSTKFLEIYDIMNEDH
;
A
#
# COMPACT_ATOMS: atom_id res chain seq x y z
N ALA A 1 -12.55 -6.89 -21.13
CA ALA A 1 -12.87 -7.78 -19.99
C ALA A 1 -14.12 -7.30 -19.22
N ALA A 2 -14.07 -6.19 -18.46
CA ALA A 2 -15.19 -5.75 -17.59
C ALA A 2 -16.56 -5.62 -18.30
N LYS A 3 -16.64 -4.93 -19.45
CA LYS A 3 -17.88 -4.85 -20.24
C LYS A 3 -18.40 -6.21 -20.72
N ALA A 4 -17.51 -7.15 -21.02
CA ALA A 4 -17.89 -8.47 -21.54
C ALA A 4 -18.58 -9.34 -20.49
N VAL A 5 -18.30 -9.10 -19.21
CA VAL A 5 -18.95 -9.79 -18.07
C VAL A 5 -20.01 -8.92 -17.40
N ASN A 6 -20.39 -7.79 -18.03
CA ASN A 6 -21.29 -6.79 -17.45
C ASN A 6 -20.89 -6.39 -16.01
N TYR A 7 -19.58 -6.25 -15.78
CA TYR A 7 -19.07 -5.95 -14.45
C TYR A 7 -19.58 -4.59 -13.98
N PHE A 8 -19.95 -4.55 -12.70
CA PHE A 8 -20.53 -3.40 -12.04
C PHE A 8 -19.85 -3.24 -10.70
N ASN A 9 -19.70 -1.98 -10.25
CA ASN A 9 -18.93 -1.60 -9.06
C ASN A 9 -17.40 -1.66 -9.27
N ALA A 10 -16.61 -1.45 -8.21
CA ALA A 10 -15.14 -1.49 -8.28
C ALA A 10 -14.62 -2.94 -8.33
N GLY A 11 -13.51 -3.13 -9.04
CA GLY A 11 -12.81 -4.40 -9.11
C GLY A 11 -11.46 -4.20 -9.79
N THR A 12 -10.54 -5.14 -9.55
CA THR A 12 -9.18 -5.11 -10.11
C THR A 12 -8.99 -6.27 -11.06
N ILE A 13 -8.31 -6.04 -12.17
CA ILE A 13 -7.84 -7.08 -13.08
C ILE A 13 -6.32 -7.15 -12.93
N GLU A 14 -5.82 -8.32 -12.55
CA GLU A 14 -4.39 -8.54 -12.29
C GLU A 14 -3.71 -9.19 -13.48
N PHE A 15 -2.51 -8.72 -13.77
CA PHE A 15 -1.65 -9.23 -14.82
C PHE A 15 -0.26 -9.52 -14.27
N ILE A 16 0.39 -10.56 -14.79
CA ILE A 16 1.83 -10.75 -14.69
C ILE A 16 2.46 -10.16 -15.95
N TYR A 17 3.54 -9.41 -15.79
CA TYR A 17 4.33 -8.91 -16.90
C TYR A 17 5.62 -9.72 -17.00
N ASP A 18 5.85 -10.30 -18.18
CA ASP A 18 7.08 -11.03 -18.50
C ASP A 18 8.09 -10.05 -19.11
N LEU A 19 9.24 -9.88 -18.44
CA LEU A 19 10.30 -8.98 -18.88
C LEU A 19 11.06 -9.49 -20.11
N ASP A 20 11.14 -10.81 -20.31
CA ASP A 20 11.85 -11.42 -21.43
C ASP A 20 11.01 -11.34 -22.71
N GLU A 21 9.70 -11.51 -22.59
CA GLU A 21 8.76 -11.49 -23.72
C GLU A 21 8.12 -10.12 -23.99
N ASP A 22 8.22 -9.17 -23.06
CA ASP A 22 7.54 -7.86 -23.11
C ASP A 22 6.01 -8.02 -23.28
N GLN A 23 5.41 -8.95 -22.54
CA GLN A 23 3.99 -9.29 -22.64
C GLN A 23 3.27 -9.29 -21.28
N PHE A 24 1.99 -8.91 -21.31
CA PHE A 24 1.08 -9.03 -20.16
C PHE A 24 0.24 -10.29 -20.25
N TYR A 25 0.21 -11.05 -19.17
CA TYR A 25 -0.58 -12.26 -19.00
C TYR A 25 -1.64 -12.04 -17.92
N PHE A 26 -2.92 -12.20 -18.28
CA PHE A 26 -4.02 -12.14 -17.29
C PHE A 26 -3.85 -13.24 -16.24
N MET A 27 -3.99 -12.87 -14.97
CA MET A 27 -3.92 -13.81 -13.85
C MET A 27 -5.30 -14.00 -13.23
N GLU A 28 -5.90 -12.94 -12.70
CA GLU A 28 -7.20 -13.00 -12.04
C GLU A 28 -7.96 -11.68 -12.08
N MET A 29 -9.22 -11.72 -11.65
CA MET A 29 -10.04 -10.54 -11.44
C MET A 29 -10.62 -10.55 -10.02
N ASN A 30 -10.20 -9.58 -9.22
CA ASN A 30 -10.72 -9.36 -7.87
C ASN A 30 -12.01 -8.55 -7.94
N THR A 31 -13.15 -9.18 -7.66
CA THR A 31 -14.48 -8.55 -7.78
C THR A 31 -14.89 -7.75 -6.53
N ARG A 32 -13.94 -7.02 -5.96
CA ARG A 32 -14.07 -6.24 -4.72
C ARG A 32 -13.04 -5.13 -4.67
N ILE A 33 -13.20 -4.20 -3.73
CA ILE A 33 -12.15 -3.23 -3.43
C ILE A 33 -10.90 -3.96 -2.91
N GLN A 34 -9.74 -3.46 -3.29
CA GLN A 34 -8.45 -3.97 -2.82
C GLN A 34 -7.90 -3.13 -1.69
N VAL A 35 -6.98 -3.70 -0.91
CA VAL A 35 -6.39 -3.02 0.25
C VAL A 35 -5.62 -1.78 -0.21
N GLU A 36 -4.92 -1.92 -1.33
CA GLU A 36 -4.04 -0.97 -2.01
C GLU A 36 -4.78 0.08 -2.87
N HIS A 37 -6.12 0.10 -2.87
CA HIS A 37 -6.89 1.12 -3.61
C HIS A 37 -6.47 2.58 -3.32
N PRO A 38 -5.99 2.97 -2.11
CA PRO A 38 -5.60 4.36 -1.85
C PRO A 38 -4.52 4.88 -2.78
N VAL A 39 -3.57 4.07 -3.25
CA VAL A 39 -2.52 4.56 -4.17
C VAL A 39 -3.14 5.06 -5.47
N THR A 40 -4.20 4.39 -5.96
CA THR A 40 -4.98 4.82 -7.13
C THR A 40 -5.77 6.09 -6.81
N GLU A 41 -6.41 6.17 -5.63
CA GLU A 41 -7.14 7.38 -5.24
C GLU A 41 -6.22 8.60 -5.17
N MET A 42 -5.01 8.45 -4.62
CA MET A 42 -4.05 9.55 -4.46
C MET A 42 -3.60 10.10 -5.82
N VAL A 43 -3.32 9.24 -6.80
CA VAL A 43 -2.83 9.69 -8.12
C VAL A 43 -3.94 10.11 -9.08
N THR A 44 -5.18 9.66 -8.88
CA THR A 44 -6.32 10.00 -9.76
C THR A 44 -7.26 11.05 -9.19
N GLY A 45 -7.23 11.27 -7.87
CA GLY A 45 -8.19 12.12 -7.16
C GLY A 45 -9.60 11.51 -7.06
N VAL A 46 -9.80 10.25 -7.46
CA VAL A 46 -11.09 9.57 -7.42
C VAL A 46 -11.23 8.79 -6.12
N ASP A 47 -12.23 9.15 -5.32
CA ASP A 47 -12.66 8.38 -4.14
C ASP A 47 -13.46 7.15 -4.60
N LEU A 48 -12.80 5.99 -4.61
CA LEU A 48 -13.33 4.73 -5.12
C LEU A 48 -14.45 4.20 -4.22
N VAL A 49 -14.29 4.27 -2.90
CA VAL A 49 -15.31 3.80 -1.95
C VAL A 49 -16.61 4.59 -2.11
N LYS A 50 -16.50 5.92 -2.26
CA LYS A 50 -17.66 6.77 -2.56
C LYS A 50 -18.30 6.42 -3.91
N GLN A 51 -17.51 6.14 -4.95
CA GLN A 51 -18.07 5.69 -6.22
C GLN A 51 -18.77 4.34 -6.09
N GLN A 52 -18.24 3.40 -5.30
CA GLN A 52 -18.90 2.11 -5.07
C GLN A 52 -20.31 2.30 -4.51
N ILE A 53 -20.49 3.20 -3.54
CA ILE A 53 -21.79 3.50 -2.93
C ILE A 53 -22.72 4.14 -3.96
N LYS A 54 -22.27 5.19 -4.66
CA LYS A 54 -23.07 5.88 -5.68
C LYS A 54 -23.54 4.95 -6.80
N VAL A 55 -22.61 4.15 -7.33
CA VAL A 55 -22.89 3.16 -8.36
C VAL A 55 -23.90 2.14 -7.85
N ALA A 56 -23.73 1.61 -6.62
CA ALA A 56 -24.70 0.69 -6.01
C ALA A 56 -26.10 1.29 -5.84
N MET A 57 -26.20 2.62 -5.69
CA MET A 57 -27.48 3.36 -5.67
C MET A 57 -28.07 3.62 -7.07
N GLY A 58 -27.42 3.14 -8.14
CA GLY A 58 -27.85 3.33 -9.52
C GLY A 58 -27.41 4.67 -10.12
N GLU A 59 -26.57 5.45 -9.44
CA GLU A 59 -25.99 6.65 -10.04
C GLU A 59 -25.02 6.28 -11.16
N LYS A 60 -24.96 7.15 -12.18
CA LYS A 60 -23.95 7.03 -13.24
C LYS A 60 -22.60 7.52 -12.72
N LEU A 61 -21.52 6.97 -13.27
CA LEU A 61 -20.19 7.52 -13.04
C LEU A 61 -20.15 8.98 -13.54
N PRO A 62 -19.66 9.93 -12.71
CA PRO A 62 -19.59 11.33 -13.10
C PRO A 62 -18.36 11.64 -13.96
N TYR A 63 -17.63 10.61 -14.40
CA TYR A 63 -16.37 10.70 -15.14
C TYR A 63 -16.45 9.92 -16.44
N THR A 64 -15.80 10.44 -17.46
CA THR A 64 -15.40 9.72 -18.66
C THR A 64 -13.96 9.23 -18.52
N GLN A 65 -13.47 8.42 -19.47
CA GLN A 65 -12.09 7.96 -19.44
C GLN A 65 -11.08 9.12 -19.60
N ASP A 66 -11.44 10.14 -20.38
CA ASP A 66 -10.57 11.29 -20.65
C ASP A 66 -10.44 12.22 -19.42
N ASP A 67 -11.41 12.16 -18.50
CA ASP A 67 -11.37 12.90 -17.23
C ASP A 67 -10.39 12.29 -16.21
N ILE A 68 -10.01 11.01 -16.37
CA ILE A 68 -9.13 10.32 -15.44
C ILE A 68 -7.67 10.60 -15.79
N GLN A 69 -7.06 11.49 -15.01
CA GLN A 69 -5.65 11.86 -15.16
C GLN A 69 -4.83 11.29 -14.00
N ILE A 70 -3.70 10.66 -14.31
CA ILE A 70 -2.75 10.15 -13.31
C ILE A 70 -1.71 11.25 -13.06
N GLN A 71 -1.62 11.71 -11.81
CA GLN A 71 -0.70 12.77 -11.40
C GLN A 71 0.17 12.33 -10.23
N GLY A 72 1.49 12.52 -10.38
CA GLY A 72 2.46 12.17 -9.36
C GLY A 72 2.69 10.67 -9.19
N HIS A 73 3.20 10.30 -8.02
CA HIS A 73 3.51 8.92 -7.65
C HIS A 73 3.08 8.68 -6.21
N ALA A 74 2.41 7.55 -5.96
CA ALA A 74 1.98 7.16 -4.63
C ALA A 74 2.56 5.79 -4.24
N ILE A 75 2.92 5.65 -2.97
CA ILE A 75 3.45 4.40 -2.39
C ILE A 75 2.65 4.11 -1.13
N GLU A 76 2.16 2.88 -0.98
CA GLU A 76 1.49 2.41 0.23
C GLU A 76 2.37 1.39 0.96
N PHE A 77 2.48 1.56 2.28
CA PHE A 77 3.13 0.65 3.20
C PHE A 77 2.07 0.04 4.11
N ARG A 78 2.03 -1.30 4.16
CA ARG A 78 1.27 -2.03 5.18
C ARG A 78 2.09 -2.10 6.45
N ILE A 79 1.66 -1.36 7.46
CA ILE A 79 2.27 -1.39 8.79
C ILE A 79 1.61 -2.53 9.55
N ASN A 80 2.34 -3.64 9.68
CA ASN A 80 1.85 -4.85 10.33
C ASN A 80 2.51 -4.99 11.70
N ALA A 81 1.78 -5.60 12.64
CA ALA A 81 2.27 -6.00 13.95
C ALA A 81 3.06 -7.31 13.83
N GLU A 82 4.24 -7.22 13.23
CA GLU A 82 5.15 -8.34 12.93
C GLU A 82 6.59 -7.91 13.21
N ASN A 83 7.43 -8.83 13.65
CA ASN A 83 8.84 -8.57 13.88
C ASN A 83 9.69 -9.00 12.67
N PRO A 84 10.15 -8.07 11.82
CA PRO A 84 10.92 -8.42 10.62
C PRO A 84 12.29 -9.04 10.95
N TYR A 85 12.88 -8.75 12.11
CA TYR A 85 14.14 -9.38 12.56
C TYR A 85 13.96 -10.83 13.04
N LYS A 86 12.71 -11.29 13.19
CA LYS A 86 12.35 -12.66 13.56
C LYS A 86 11.49 -13.30 12.50
N ASN A 87 11.87 -13.15 11.23
CA ASN A 87 11.17 -13.73 10.08
C ASN A 87 9.68 -13.38 10.07
N PHE A 88 9.37 -12.09 10.28
CA PHE A 88 8.00 -11.54 10.31
C PHE A 88 7.07 -12.25 11.30
N MET A 89 7.61 -12.77 12.41
CA MET A 89 6.80 -13.38 13.46
C MET A 89 5.72 -12.40 13.96
N PRO A 90 4.44 -12.79 14.03
CA PRO A 90 3.38 -11.93 14.53
C PRO A 90 3.66 -11.42 15.95
N SER A 91 3.34 -10.15 16.18
CA SER A 91 3.51 -9.43 17.45
C SER A 91 2.18 -8.81 17.91
N PRO A 92 1.12 -9.61 18.15
CA PRO A 92 -0.11 -9.10 18.74
C PRO A 92 0.16 -8.59 20.16
N GLY A 93 -0.60 -7.59 20.59
CA GLY A 93 -0.37 -6.98 21.90
C GLY A 93 -1.06 -5.64 22.07
N LYS A 94 -0.81 -5.02 23.22
CA LYS A 94 -1.33 -3.70 23.52
C LYS A 94 -0.41 -2.65 22.90
N VAL A 95 -0.98 -1.76 22.08
CA VAL A 95 -0.29 -0.58 21.57
C VAL A 95 -0.23 0.45 22.68
N GLU A 96 0.92 0.62 23.30
CA GLU A 96 1.12 1.53 24.44
C GLU A 96 1.11 2.99 24.01
N GLN A 97 1.64 3.28 22.83
CA GLN A 97 1.66 4.60 22.23
C GLN A 97 1.50 4.48 20.71
N TYR A 98 0.66 5.33 20.14
CA TYR A 98 0.41 5.40 18.71
C TYR A 98 0.41 6.85 18.25
N LEU A 99 1.50 7.28 17.59
CA LEU A 99 1.62 8.60 16.96
C LEU A 99 1.84 8.40 15.46
N THR A 100 0.81 8.74 14.69
CA THR A 100 0.84 8.67 13.25
C THR A 100 1.64 9.83 12.65
N PRO A 101 2.38 9.63 11.56
CA PRO A 101 2.98 10.72 10.82
C PRO A 101 1.90 11.56 10.14
N GLY A 102 2.28 12.77 9.73
CA GLY A 102 1.41 13.66 8.97
C GLY A 102 2.20 14.50 7.97
N GLY A 103 1.62 15.64 7.59
CA GLY A 103 2.21 16.57 6.64
C GLY A 103 1.70 16.41 5.21
N PHE A 104 2.19 17.26 4.33
CA PHE A 104 1.80 17.29 2.93
C PHE A 104 2.08 15.95 2.24
N GLY A 105 1.11 15.43 1.50
CA GLY A 105 1.24 14.17 0.75
C GLY A 105 1.21 12.90 1.61
N VAL A 106 0.88 12.97 2.91
CA VAL A 106 0.77 11.79 3.78
C VAL A 106 -0.69 11.51 4.14
N ARG A 107 -1.12 10.27 3.93
CA ARG A 107 -2.41 9.72 4.34
C ARG A 107 -2.20 8.50 5.21
N ILE A 108 -3.00 8.38 6.27
CA ILE A 108 -3.05 7.20 7.13
C ILE A 108 -4.48 6.66 7.13
N ASP A 109 -4.61 5.38 6.79
CA ASP A 109 -5.83 4.62 7.02
C ASP A 109 -5.56 3.63 8.16
N SER A 110 -6.21 3.78 9.30
CA SER A 110 -6.00 2.90 10.45
C SER A 110 -7.25 2.82 11.33
N ALA A 111 -7.45 1.67 11.97
CA ALA A 111 -8.41 1.47 13.05
C ALA A 111 -7.74 1.46 14.45
N CYS A 112 -6.41 1.57 14.50
CA CYS A 112 -5.61 1.50 15.70
C CYS A 112 -5.49 2.87 16.39
N TYR A 113 -5.31 2.85 17.71
CA TYR A 113 -5.14 4.04 18.54
C TYR A 113 -4.36 3.68 19.81
N THR A 114 -3.90 4.69 20.57
CA THR A 114 -3.19 4.46 21.84
C THR A 114 -4.06 3.64 22.81
N ASN A 115 -3.49 2.59 23.40
CA ASN A 115 -4.13 1.54 24.20
C ASN A 115 -5.01 0.53 23.45
N TYR A 116 -5.07 0.57 22.11
CA TYR A 116 -5.70 -0.50 21.34
C TYR A 116 -4.98 -1.84 21.56
N VAL A 117 -5.72 -2.94 21.56
CA VAL A 117 -5.16 -4.29 21.69
C VAL A 117 -5.34 -5.00 20.36
N ILE A 118 -4.23 -5.33 19.71
CA ILE A 118 -4.22 -6.08 18.47
C ILE A 118 -4.47 -7.56 18.80
N PRO A 119 -5.60 -8.13 18.38
CA PRO A 119 -5.93 -9.51 18.66
C PRO A 119 -5.07 -10.47 17.82
N PRO A 120 -4.78 -11.68 18.33
CA PRO A 120 -3.97 -12.66 17.59
C PRO A 120 -4.76 -13.44 16.51
N TYR A 121 -6.05 -13.15 16.34
CA TYR A 121 -6.97 -13.97 15.53
C TYR A 121 -7.25 -13.41 14.13
N TYR A 122 -6.83 -12.17 13.85
CA TYR A 122 -7.05 -11.49 12.59
C TYR A 122 -5.73 -11.13 11.92
N ASP A 123 -5.82 -10.49 10.76
CA ASP A 123 -4.68 -9.91 10.07
C ASP A 123 -3.90 -8.95 10.98
N SER A 124 -2.57 -8.96 10.86
CA SER A 124 -1.64 -8.21 11.70
C SER A 124 -1.62 -6.70 11.38
N MET A 125 -2.37 -6.23 10.37
CA MET A 125 -2.33 -4.85 9.92
C MET A 125 -2.79 -3.85 10.98
N VAL A 126 -1.88 -2.94 11.31
CA VAL A 126 -2.07 -1.81 12.23
C VAL A 126 -2.58 -0.59 11.46
N ALA A 127 -1.96 -0.32 10.32
CA ALA A 127 -2.26 0.84 9.49
C ALA A 127 -1.79 0.63 8.05
N LYS A 128 -2.37 1.42 7.14
CA LYS A 128 -1.77 1.70 5.84
C LYS A 128 -1.21 3.12 5.90
N LEU A 129 0.08 3.26 5.58
CA LEU A 129 0.71 4.54 5.36
C LEU A 129 0.83 4.76 3.86
N ILE A 130 0.22 5.83 3.37
CA ILE A 130 0.24 6.19 1.96
C ILE A 130 0.97 7.53 1.83
N VAL A 131 1.93 7.59 0.92
CA VAL A 131 2.61 8.82 0.54
C VAL A 131 2.35 9.12 -0.92
N HIS A 132 2.20 10.40 -1.26
CA HIS A 132 1.98 10.89 -2.63
C HIS A 132 2.79 12.15 -2.87
N GLN A 133 3.56 12.17 -3.95
CA GLN A 133 4.40 13.30 -4.35
C GLN A 133 4.45 13.43 -5.89
N PRO A 134 4.93 14.56 -6.43
CA PRO A 134 5.06 14.75 -7.88
C PRO A 134 5.95 13.72 -8.58
N THR A 135 6.98 13.21 -7.91
CA THR A 135 7.89 12.19 -8.45
C THR A 135 8.03 10.97 -7.54
N ARG A 136 8.49 9.85 -8.11
CA ARG A 136 8.77 8.63 -7.33
C ARG A 136 9.87 8.84 -6.29
N GLU A 137 10.92 9.57 -6.65
CA GLU A 137 12.03 9.90 -5.74
C GLU A 137 11.53 10.72 -4.54
N GLU A 138 10.70 11.74 -4.78
CA GLU A 138 10.07 12.51 -3.70
C GLU A 138 9.11 11.67 -2.86
N ALA A 139 8.36 10.75 -3.48
CA ALA A 139 7.49 9.82 -2.76
C ALA A 139 8.29 8.90 -1.84
N ILE A 140 9.44 8.39 -2.30
CA ILE A 140 10.37 7.59 -1.48
C ILE A 140 10.91 8.40 -0.31
N MET A 141 11.40 9.64 -0.55
CA MET A 141 11.88 10.53 0.51
C MET A 141 10.78 10.84 1.53
N SER A 142 9.56 11.06 1.07
CA SER A 142 8.39 11.29 1.94
C SER A 142 8.01 10.03 2.73
N GLY A 143 8.14 8.85 2.11
CA GLY A 143 7.96 7.54 2.75
C GLY A 143 8.96 7.34 3.88
N LEU A 144 10.25 7.55 3.63
CA LEU A 144 11.31 7.47 4.64
C LEU A 144 11.04 8.39 5.83
N ARG A 145 10.69 9.66 5.57
CA ARG A 145 10.33 10.62 6.60
C ARG A 145 9.12 10.15 7.40
N ALA A 146 8.01 9.83 6.72
CA ALA A 146 6.76 9.44 7.38
C ALA A 146 6.92 8.15 8.20
N LEU A 147 7.65 7.16 7.70
CA LEU A 147 7.98 5.94 8.44
C LEU A 147 8.83 6.24 9.69
N SER A 148 9.82 7.14 9.58
CA SER A 148 10.69 7.51 10.72
C SER A 148 9.95 8.30 11.82
N GLU A 149 8.90 9.04 11.45
CA GLU A 149 8.04 9.78 12.38
C GLU A 149 6.92 8.91 12.97
N PHE A 150 6.66 7.72 12.41
CA PHE A 150 5.59 6.85 12.86
C PHE A 150 6.00 6.09 14.13
N VAL A 151 5.45 6.50 15.26
CA VAL A 151 5.71 5.87 16.57
C VAL A 151 4.60 4.88 16.90
N VAL A 152 4.97 3.60 17.01
CA VAL A 152 4.13 2.53 17.54
C VAL A 152 4.94 1.80 18.63
N LEU A 153 4.50 1.91 19.89
CA LEU A 153 5.14 1.25 21.03
C LEU A 153 4.26 0.14 21.61
N GLY A 154 4.89 -0.84 22.27
CA GLY A 154 4.22 -2.00 22.91
C GLY A 154 4.14 -3.25 22.02
N ILE A 155 4.42 -3.11 20.73
CA ILE A 155 4.49 -4.22 19.76
C ILE A 155 5.64 -3.98 18.77
N ASP A 156 6.13 -5.05 18.14
CA ASP A 156 6.99 -4.95 16.97
C ASP A 156 6.18 -4.59 15.71
N THR A 157 6.81 -3.90 14.75
CA THR A 157 6.17 -3.56 13.47
C THR A 157 7.08 -3.77 12.26
N THR A 158 6.49 -3.77 11.06
CA THR A 158 7.21 -3.81 9.78
C THR A 158 7.86 -2.48 9.36
N ILE A 159 7.75 -1.42 10.16
CA ILE A 159 8.35 -0.10 9.86
C ILE A 159 9.86 -0.20 9.56
N PRO A 160 10.69 -0.90 10.37
CA PRO A 160 12.12 -1.00 10.10
C PRO A 160 12.43 -1.69 8.76
N PHE A 161 11.63 -2.68 8.37
CA PHE A 161 11.76 -3.35 7.08
C PHE A 161 11.47 -2.38 5.93
N HIS A 162 10.37 -1.61 6.01
CA HIS A 162 10.03 -0.64 4.96
C HIS A 162 11.10 0.44 4.81
N ILE A 163 11.67 0.93 5.91
CA ILE A 163 12.78 1.89 5.85
C ILE A 163 14.00 1.29 5.14
N ARG A 164 14.37 0.06 5.45
CA ARG A 164 15.48 -0.63 4.76
C ARG A 164 15.18 -0.86 3.28
N LEU A 165 13.96 -1.29 2.96
CA LEU A 165 13.50 -1.49 1.58
C LEU A 165 13.62 -0.21 0.74
N LEU A 166 13.18 0.94 1.28
CA LEU A 166 13.28 2.23 0.59
C LEU A 166 14.72 2.73 0.42
N ASN A 167 15.65 2.31 1.28
CA ASN A 167 17.07 2.63 1.10
C ASN A 167 17.78 1.67 0.13
N HIS A 168 17.17 0.52 -0.20
CA HIS A 168 17.80 -0.47 -1.06
C HIS A 168 17.95 0.04 -2.51
N PRO A 169 19.16 0.02 -3.10
CA PRO A 169 19.43 0.65 -4.39
C PRO A 169 18.60 0.05 -5.53
N VAL A 170 18.35 -1.27 -5.52
CA VAL A 170 17.54 -1.94 -6.54
C VAL A 170 16.07 -1.50 -6.46
N PHE A 171 15.55 -1.29 -5.25
CA PHE A 171 14.20 -0.74 -5.10
C PHE A 171 14.16 0.71 -5.62
N ASN A 172 15.17 1.52 -5.29
CA ASN A 172 15.26 2.90 -5.75
C ASN A 172 15.34 3.04 -7.28
N GLN A 173 16.02 2.12 -7.96
CA GLN A 173 16.06 2.09 -9.43
C GLN A 173 14.73 1.69 -10.07
N GLY A 174 13.83 1.05 -9.31
CA GLY A 174 12.52 0.60 -9.82
C GLY A 174 12.60 -0.65 -10.71
N PHE A 175 13.77 -1.29 -10.81
CA PHE A 175 13.98 -2.49 -11.62
C PHE A 175 14.03 -3.73 -10.73
N PHE A 176 12.85 -4.21 -10.33
CA PHE A 176 12.69 -5.39 -9.48
C PHE A 176 11.50 -6.25 -9.93
N SER A 177 11.50 -7.52 -9.53
CA SER A 177 10.43 -8.47 -9.82
C SER A 177 9.81 -9.01 -8.53
N THR A 178 8.84 -9.92 -8.66
CA THR A 178 8.21 -10.60 -7.52
C THR A 178 9.19 -11.41 -6.68
N LYS A 179 10.36 -11.77 -7.22
CA LYS A 179 11.43 -12.50 -6.51
C LYS A 179 12.36 -11.60 -5.69
N PHE A 180 12.10 -10.29 -5.63
CA PHE A 180 12.99 -9.34 -4.98
C PHE A 180 13.40 -9.76 -3.55
N LEU A 181 12.43 -10.11 -2.71
CA LEU A 181 12.70 -10.53 -1.32
C LEU A 181 13.27 -11.95 -1.18
N GLU A 182 13.23 -12.76 -2.25
CA GLU A 182 13.93 -14.05 -2.30
C GLU A 182 15.41 -13.87 -2.65
N ILE A 183 15.73 -12.82 -3.42
CA ILE A 183 17.07 -12.51 -3.91
C ILE A 183 17.85 -11.65 -2.90
N TYR A 184 17.18 -10.68 -2.27
CA TYR A 184 17.79 -9.71 -1.36
C TYR A 184 17.27 -9.88 0.06
N ASP A 185 18.16 -10.18 1.00
CA ASP A 185 17.82 -10.28 2.41
C ASP A 185 17.89 -8.90 3.07
N ILE A 186 16.82 -8.13 2.89
CA ILE A 186 16.72 -6.73 3.33
C ILE A 186 17.02 -6.53 4.81
N MET A 187 16.74 -7.53 5.66
CA MET A 187 16.93 -7.41 7.10
C MET A 187 18.34 -7.76 7.57
N ASN A 188 19.06 -8.60 6.83
CA ASN A 188 20.41 -9.07 7.19
C ASN A 188 21.53 -8.48 6.34
N GLU A 189 21.22 -7.81 5.23
CA GLU A 189 22.22 -7.08 4.45
C GLU A 189 22.64 -5.79 5.18
N ASP A 190 23.95 -5.66 5.41
CA ASP A 190 24.57 -4.42 5.85
C ASP A 190 24.72 -3.49 4.64
N HIS A 191 23.81 -2.53 4.48
CA HIS A 191 23.93 -1.43 3.52
C HIS A 191 24.12 -0.09 4.25
#